data_AF-A0A1G1Y2X1-F1
#
_entry.id   AF-A0A1G1Y2X1-F1
#
_cell.length_a   1.000
_cell.length_b   1.000
_cell.length_c   1.000
_cell.angle_alpha   90.00
_cell.angle_beta   90.00
_cell.angle_gamma   90.00
#
_symmetry.space_group_name_H-M   'P 1'
#
loop_
_entity.id
_entity.type
_entity.pdbx_description
1 polymer ?
#
loop_
_entity_poly.entity_id
_entity_poly.type
_entity_poly.pdbx_seq_one_letter_code
_entity_poly.pdbx_strand_id
1 'polypeptide(L)'
;MSKIKPNWQPTKAEYWKNLPAPARPWPSEVKWFEKYALAQKAKGFKDVLILGSTVEFRSMLHKNKMNVSIVDFSRDFYRILSKQPMTHVGQEKFYEAN
;
A
#
# COMPACT_ATOMS: atom_id res chain seq x y z
N MET A 1 30.45 -7.32 11.62
CA MET A 1 29.04 -7.79 11.68
C MET A 1 28.34 -7.35 10.41
N SER A 2 27.95 -8.28 9.53
CA SER A 2 27.18 -7.91 8.34
C SER A 2 25.79 -7.47 8.77
N LYS A 3 25.38 -6.26 8.36
CA LYS A 3 23.98 -5.84 8.48
C LYS A 3 23.18 -6.79 7.59
N ILE A 4 22.41 -7.70 8.20
CA ILE A 4 21.41 -8.49 7.47
C ILE A 4 20.42 -7.48 6.90
N LYS A 5 20.58 -7.12 5.62
CA LYS A 5 19.55 -6.36 4.92
C LYS A 5 18.30 -7.24 4.89
N PRO A 6 17.16 -6.79 5.43
CA PRO A 6 15.94 -7.58 5.36
C PRO A 6 15.68 -7.95 3.90
N ASN A 7 15.40 -9.24 3.66
CA ASN A 7 15.37 -9.88 2.35
C ASN A 7 14.08 -9.51 1.58
N TRP A 8 13.83 -8.21 1.44
CA TRP A 8 12.83 -7.61 0.57
C TRP A 8 13.38 -7.59 -0.85
N GLN A 9 13.60 -8.78 -1.39
CA GLN A 9 14.02 -8.91 -2.77
C GLN A 9 12.89 -8.41 -3.69
N PRO A 10 13.21 -7.67 -4.76
CA PRO A 10 12.24 -7.21 -5.75
C PRO A 10 11.33 -8.33 -6.27
N THR A 11 11.84 -9.56 -6.30
CA THR A 11 11.10 -10.78 -6.66
C THR A 11 9.78 -10.93 -5.91
N LYS A 12 9.70 -10.55 -4.62
CA LYS A 12 8.44 -10.62 -3.86
C LYS A 12 7.37 -9.65 -4.41
N ALA A 13 7.76 -8.47 -4.88
CA ALA A 13 6.82 -7.53 -5.49
C ALA A 13 6.33 -8.01 -6.86
N GLU A 14 7.17 -8.73 -7.62
CA GLU A 14 6.82 -9.26 -8.94
C GLU A 14 5.70 -10.29 -8.85
N TYR A 15 5.73 -11.13 -7.80
CA TYR A 15 4.72 -12.15 -7.54
C TYR A 15 3.58 -11.70 -6.62
N TRP A 16 3.50 -10.42 -6.25
CA TRP A 16 2.55 -9.92 -5.24
C TRP A 16 1.14 -10.47 -5.45
N LYS A 17 0.57 -10.31 -6.65
CA LYS A 17 -0.78 -10.77 -7.00
C LYS A 17 -1.05 -12.28 -6.75
N ASN A 18 0.01 -13.10 -6.71
CA ASN A 18 -0.08 -14.55 -6.50
C ASN A 18 0.13 -14.94 -5.04
N LEU A 19 0.57 -14.01 -4.19
CA LEU A 19 0.78 -14.30 -2.77
C LEU A 19 -0.57 -14.44 -2.04
N PRO A 20 -0.74 -15.49 -1.23
CA PRO A 20 -1.92 -15.60 -0.37
C PRO A 20 -1.78 -14.66 0.83
N ALA A 21 -2.88 -14.47 1.55
CA ALA A 21 -2.80 -13.90 2.88
C ALA A 21 -2.06 -14.85 3.84
N PRO A 22 -1.29 -14.33 4.82
CA PRO A 22 -1.21 -12.94 5.24
C PRO A 22 -0.12 -12.11 4.53
N ALA A 23 0.57 -12.64 3.50
CA ALA A 23 1.53 -11.85 2.75
C ALA A 23 0.85 -10.69 2.01
N ARG A 24 -0.39 -10.91 1.58
CA ARG A 24 -1.35 -9.87 1.19
C ARG A 24 -2.43 -9.69 2.25
N PRO A 25 -3.04 -8.50 2.37
CA PRO A 25 -4.14 -8.30 3.31
C PRO A 25 -5.34 -9.17 2.91
N TRP A 26 -6.05 -9.69 3.92
CA TRP A 26 -7.30 -10.40 3.68
C TRP A 26 -8.36 -9.42 3.13
N PRO A 27 -9.27 -9.85 2.25
CA PRO A 27 -10.37 -8.99 1.79
C PRO A 27 -11.22 -8.42 2.94
N SER A 28 -11.39 -9.18 4.03
CA SER A 28 -12.06 -8.72 5.26
C SER A 28 -11.29 -7.60 5.96
N GLU A 29 -9.96 -7.66 5.97
CA GLU A 29 -9.09 -6.63 6.53
C GLU A 29 -9.17 -5.33 5.73
N VAL A 30 -9.14 -5.43 4.39
CA VAL A 30 -9.34 -4.27 3.50
C VAL A 30 -10.69 -3.60 3.75
N LYS A 31 -11.76 -4.38 3.92
CA LYS A 31 -13.11 -3.85 4.25
C LYS A 31 -13.15 -3.17 5.62
N TRP A 32 -12.44 -3.72 6.61
CA TRP A 32 -12.37 -3.13 7.94
C TRP A 32 -11.67 -1.76 7.89
N PHE A 33 -10.53 -1.68 7.18
CA PHE A 33 -9.83 -0.41 6.96
C PHE A 33 -10.66 0.58 6.14
N GLU A 34 -11.41 0.13 5.13
CA GLU A 34 -12.32 0.99 4.36
C GLU A 34 -13.38 1.64 5.28
N LYS A 35 -14.01 0.84 6.14
CA LYS A 35 -14.98 1.34 7.13
C LYS A 35 -14.35 2.38 8.05
N TYR A 36 -13.14 2.11 8.55
CA TYR A 36 -12.43 3.05 9.42
C TYR A 36 -12.07 4.35 8.68
N ALA A 37 -11.50 4.24 7.48
CA ALA A 37 -11.10 5.38 6.66
C ALA A 37 -12.29 6.29 6.32
N LEU A 38 -13.45 5.70 5.98
CA LEU A 38 -14.68 6.45 5.72
C LEU A 38 -15.20 7.17 6.98
N ALA A 39 -15.10 6.54 8.15
CA ALA A 39 -15.46 7.17 9.42
C ALA A 39 -14.54 8.35 9.77
N GLN A 40 -13.24 8.27 9.47
CA GLN A 40 -12.31 9.40 9.64
C GLN A 40 -12.58 10.50 8.60
N LYS A 41 -12.87 10.11 7.35
CA LYS A 41 -13.22 11.05 6.28
C LYS A 41 -14.46 11.87 6.61
N ALA A 42 -15.48 11.26 7.22
CA ALA A 42 -16.68 11.96 7.69
C ALA A 42 -16.37 13.03 8.76
N LYS A 43 -15.23 12.92 9.45
CA LYS A 43 -14.71 13.92 10.40
C LYS A 43 -13.78 14.96 9.75
N GLY A 44 -13.57 14.89 8.43
CA GLY A 44 -12.71 15.80 7.67
C GLY A 44 -11.30 15.28 7.37
N PHE A 45 -10.91 14.09 7.86
CA PHE A 45 -9.58 13.52 7.61
C PHE A 45 -9.54 12.80 6.26
N LYS A 46 -8.90 13.41 5.26
CA LYS A 46 -8.79 12.86 3.90
C LYS A 46 -7.38 12.44 3.49
N ASP A 47 -6.36 12.84 4.26
CA ASP A 47 -4.96 12.54 4.01
C ASP A 47 -4.55 11.29 4.78
N VAL A 48 -4.00 10.30 4.07
CA VAL A 48 -3.63 9.00 4.62
C VAL A 48 -2.19 8.69 4.27
N LEU A 49 -1.41 8.34 5.29
CA LEU A 49 -0.06 7.80 5.14
C LEU A 49 -0.11 6.27 5.23
N ILE A 50 0.37 5.59 4.20
CA ILE A 50 0.59 4.14 4.21
C ILE A 50 2.08 3.89 4.45
N LEU A 51 2.37 3.06 5.46
CA LEU A 51 3.70 2.52 5.69
C LEU A 51 3.79 1.17 4.95
N GLY A 52 4.58 1.15 3.88
CA GLY A 52 4.62 0.09 2.86
C GLY A 52 3.76 0.43 1.63
N SER A 53 4.05 -0.21 0.50
CA SER A 53 3.42 0.10 -0.80
C SER A 53 2.23 -0.79 -1.18
N THR A 54 1.55 -1.41 -0.20
CA THR A 54 0.44 -2.37 -0.39
C THR A 54 -0.65 -1.84 -1.33
N VAL A 55 -0.83 -2.51 -2.47
CA VAL A 55 -1.71 -2.05 -3.57
C VAL A 55 -3.19 -2.08 -3.21
N GLU A 56 -3.62 -3.02 -2.36
CA GLU A 56 -5.02 -3.16 -1.95
C GLU A 56 -5.50 -1.93 -1.16
N PHE A 57 -4.68 -1.46 -0.23
CA PHE A 57 -4.99 -0.27 0.56
C PHE A 57 -4.94 1.00 -0.29
N ARG A 58 -3.95 1.13 -1.17
CA ARG A 58 -3.84 2.25 -2.12
C ARG A 58 -5.09 2.33 -3.01
N SER A 59 -5.46 1.20 -3.62
CA SER A 59 -6.66 1.10 -4.46
C SER A 59 -7.94 1.42 -3.69
N MET A 60 -8.08 0.94 -2.45
CA MET A 60 -9.23 1.24 -1.59
C MET A 60 -9.34 2.73 -1.28
N LEU A 61 -8.23 3.40 -0.94
CA LEU A 61 -8.23 4.83 -0.62
C LEU A 61 -8.50 5.69 -1.86
N HIS A 62 -7.95 5.32 -3.02
CA HIS A 62 -8.23 6.00 -4.29
C HIS A 62 -9.71 5.92 -4.68
N LYS A 63 -10.33 4.74 -4.57
CA LYS A 63 -11.78 4.56 -4.77
C LYS A 63 -12.59 5.55 -3.92
N ASN A 64 -12.13 5.79 -2.69
CA ASN A 64 -12.79 6.67 -1.72
C ASN A 64 -12.32 8.12 -1.79
N LYS A 65 -11.62 8.55 -2.85
CA LYS A 65 -11.17 9.93 -3.08
C LYS A 65 -10.37 10.50 -1.89
N MET A 66 -9.50 9.68 -1.31
CA MET A 66 -8.58 10.10 -0.26
C MET A 66 -7.20 10.41 -0.86
N ASN A 67 -6.47 11.32 -0.21
CA ASN A 67 -5.11 11.67 -0.59
C ASN A 67 -4.15 10.65 0.01
N VAL A 68 -3.35 9.99 -0.82
CA VAL A 68 -2.46 8.91 -0.36
C VAL A 68 -1.01 9.38 -0.37
N SER A 69 -0.33 9.21 0.76
CA SER A 69 1.12 9.27 0.87
C SER A 69 1.65 7.89 1.21
N ILE A 70 2.77 7.49 0.60
CA ILE A 70 3.36 6.17 0.74
C ILE A 70 4.78 6.35 1.23
N VAL A 71 5.14 5.61 2.27
CA VAL A 71 6.53 5.45 2.70
C VAL A 71 6.94 4.00 2.49
N ASP A 72 8.00 3.76 1.73
CA ASP A 72 8.56 2.42 1.55
C ASP A 72 10.08 2.48 1.62
N PHE A 73 10.73 1.40 2.08
CA PHE A 73 12.20 1.34 2.15
C PHE A 73 12.82 1.07 0.76
N SER A 74 12.01 0.72 -0.24
CA SER A 74 12.49 0.44 -1.59
C SER A 74 11.59 1.09 -2.64
N ARG A 75 12.15 2.08 -3.35
CA ARG A 75 11.51 2.68 -4.53
C ARG A 75 11.24 1.66 -5.62
N ASP A 76 12.12 0.68 -5.80
CA ASP A 76 11.90 -0.36 -6.81
C ASP A 76 10.75 -1.28 -6.43
N PHE A 77 10.61 -1.62 -5.14
CA PHE A 77 9.47 -2.37 -4.63
C PHE A 77 8.16 -1.62 -4.88
N TYR A 78 8.13 -0.32 -4.52
CA TYR A 78 7.01 0.57 -4.82
C TYR A 78 6.69 0.63 -6.32
N ARG A 79 7.71 0.76 -7.18
CA ARG A 79 7.53 0.82 -8.65
C ARG A 79 6.96 -0.47 -9.21
N ILE A 80 7.45 -1.63 -8.76
CA ILE A 80 6.94 -2.94 -9.21
C ILE A 80 5.49 -3.11 -8.78
N LEU A 81 5.18 -2.82 -7.51
CA LEU A 81 3.81 -2.90 -7.01
C LEU A 81 2.86 -1.92 -7.72
N SER A 82 3.34 -0.73 -8.08
CA SER A 82 2.55 0.24 -8.85
C SER A 82 2.21 -0.22 -10.27
N LYS A 83 2.89 -1.24 -10.80
CA LYS A 83 2.54 -1.89 -12.08
C LYS A 83 1.56 -3.05 -11.90
N GLN A 84 1.28 -3.50 -10.68
CA GLN A 84 0.30 -4.54 -10.40
C GLN A 84 -1.12 -3.98 -10.54
N PRO A 85 -2.13 -4.83 -10.82
CA PRO A 85 -3.50 -4.38 -11.00
C PRO A 85 -4.07 -3.72 -9.73
N MET A 86 -4.40 -2.43 -9.83
CA MET A 86 -5.26 -1.71 -8.88
C MET A 86 -6.62 -1.50 -9.54
N THR A 87 -7.71 -1.70 -8.78
CA THR A 87 -9.06 -1.45 -9.32
C THR A 87 -9.34 0.05 -9.46
N HIS A 88 -8.65 0.87 -8.67
CA HIS A 88 -8.76 2.33 -8.70
C HIS A 88 -7.38 2.95 -8.56
N VAL A 89 -7.06 3.88 -9.46
CA VAL A 89 -5.78 4.59 -9.49
C VAL A 89 -6.06 6.07 -9.25
N GLY A 90 -5.33 6.67 -8.31
CA GLY A 90 -5.40 8.08 -7.96
C GLY A 90 -4.00 8.67 -7.87
N GLN A 91 -3.94 9.94 -7.49
CA GLN A 91 -2.66 10.60 -7.20
C GLN A 91 -2.17 10.19 -5.81
N GLU A 92 -0.88 9.90 -5.73
CA GLU A 92 -0.19 9.54 -4.49
C GLU A 92 1.18 10.22 -4.44
N LYS A 93 1.68 10.46 -3.22
CA LYS A 93 3.04 10.94 -2.96
C LYS A 93 3.89 9.80 -2.43
N PHE A 94 5.10 9.63 -2.94
CA PHE A 94 6.02 8.58 -2.49
C PHE A 94 7.23 9.17 -1.77
N TYR A 95 7.58 8.55 -0.64
CA TYR A 95 8.76 8.84 0.16
C TYR A 95 9.55 7.54 0.37
N GLU A 96 10.85 7.60 0.15
CA GLU A 96 11.74 6.46 0.37
C GLU A 96 12.35 6.57 1.78
N ALA A 97 12.18 5.55 2.61
CA ALA A 97 12.75 5.50 3.95
C ALA A 97 14.22 5.03 3.89
N ASN A 98 15.12 5.79 4.52
CA ASN A 98 16.56 5.50 4.61
C ASN A 98 16.91 4.63 5.83
#